data_AF-A0AAD5X9L6-F1
#
_entry.id   AF-A0AAD5X9L6-F1
#
_cell.length_a   1.000
_cell.length_b   1.000
_cell.length_c   1.000
_cell.angle_alpha   90.00
_cell.angle_beta   90.00
_cell.angle_gamma   90.00
#
_symmetry.space_group_name_H-M   'P 1'
#
loop_
_entity.id
_entity.type
_entity.pdbx_description
1 polymer ?
#
loop_
_entity_poly.entity_id
_entity_poly.type
_entity_poly.pdbx_seq_one_letter_code
_entity_poly.pdbx_strand_id
1 'polypeptide(L)'
;MVVDTMAPLNGDRKCFRLINGTLVERTVADVLPTLKQNMDNIDKIVQQLVSTYKKKEDEFNAFQVGYTIRYLSNENVCLGLLTDFDQKKWNIQIKPQQN
;
A
#
# COMPACT_ATOMS: atom_id res chain seq x y z
N MET A 1 14.47 -0.44 -9.25
CA MET A 1 13.40 -1.32 -9.79
C MET A 1 13.86 -1.95 -11.11
N VAL A 2 13.20 -3.01 -11.58
CA VAL A 2 13.57 -3.72 -12.83
C VAL A 2 13.64 -2.75 -14.02
N VAL A 3 12.70 -1.80 -14.10
CA VAL A 3 12.69 -0.75 -15.13
C VAL A 3 13.98 0.08 -15.13
N ASP A 4 14.50 0.44 -13.96
CA ASP A 4 15.73 1.26 -13.83
C ASP A 4 16.98 0.51 -14.31
N THR A 5 16.99 -0.82 -14.11
CA THR A 5 18.11 -1.66 -14.56
C THR A 5 18.10 -1.91 -16.07
N MET A 6 16.92 -1.83 -16.70
CA MET A 6 16.75 -2.09 -18.14
C MET A 6 16.78 -0.82 -18.99
N ALA A 7 16.45 0.33 -18.41
CA ALA A 7 16.48 1.63 -19.09
C ALA A 7 17.83 2.01 -19.73
N PRO A 8 19.01 1.73 -19.13
CA PRO A 8 20.29 2.07 -19.76
C PRO A 8 20.75 1.06 -20.82
N LEU A 9 19.98 -0.02 -21.06
CA LEU A 9 20.34 -1.05 -22.03
C LEU A 9 19.92 -0.65 -23.45
N ASN A 10 20.65 -1.14 -24.45
CA ASN A 10 20.29 -0.96 -25.85
C ASN A 10 18.91 -1.60 -26.15
N GLY A 11 18.03 -0.87 -26.84
CA GLY A 11 16.69 -1.31 -27.22
C GLY A 11 16.67 -2.57 -28.09
N ASP A 12 17.67 -2.77 -28.95
CA ASP A 12 17.78 -3.92 -29.85
C ASP A 12 18.32 -5.18 -29.15
N ARG A 13 18.73 -5.07 -27.88
CA ARG A 13 19.20 -6.21 -27.11
C ARG A 13 18.04 -7.20 -26.93
N LYS A 14 18.31 -8.47 -27.23
CA LYS A 14 17.38 -9.58 -26.98
C LYS A 14 17.05 -9.67 -25.49
N CYS A 15 15.77 -9.82 -25.20
CA CYS A 15 15.19 -9.93 -23.88
C CYS A 15 14.25 -11.14 -23.85
N PHE A 16 14.16 -11.81 -22.72
CA PHE A 16 13.30 -12.98 -22.57
C PHE A 16 12.22 -12.70 -21.54
N ARG A 17 10.96 -12.90 -21.93
CA ARG A 17 9.80 -12.75 -21.05
C ARG A 17 9.19 -14.12 -20.77
N LEU A 18 9.11 -14.48 -19.50
CA LEU A 18 8.42 -15.71 -19.08
C LEU A 18 6.91 -15.41 -18.95
N ILE A 19 6.09 -16.16 -19.68
CA ILE A 19 4.63 -16.05 -19.64
C ILE A 19 4.06 -17.46 -19.54
N ASN A 20 3.32 -17.76 -18.46
CA ASN A 20 2.64 -19.05 -18.26
C ASN A 20 3.56 -20.27 -18.51
N GLY A 21 4.81 -20.20 -18.06
CA GLY A 21 5.80 -21.27 -18.22
C GLY A 21 6.47 -21.35 -19.59
N THR A 22 6.09 -20.50 -20.55
CA THR A 22 6.77 -20.38 -21.86
C THR A 22 7.67 -19.15 -21.88
N LEU A 23 8.91 -19.33 -22.33
CA LEU A 23 9.87 -18.25 -22.49
C LEU A 23 9.74 -17.65 -23.91
N VAL A 24 9.42 -16.36 -23.97
CA VAL A 24 9.21 -15.64 -25.24
C VAL A 24 10.39 -14.69 -25.47
N GLU A 25 11.03 -14.80 -26.64
CA GLU A 25 12.04 -13.85 -27.10
C GLU A 25 11.39 -12.54 -27.57
N ARG A 26 11.89 -11.41 -27.08
CA ARG A 26 11.47 -10.03 -27.40
C ARG A 26 12.67 -9.10 -27.38
N THR A 27 12.50 -7.84 -27.75
CA THR A 27 13.54 -6.81 -27.59
C THR A 27 13.32 -6.00 -26.31
N VAL A 28 14.35 -5.31 -25.83
CA VAL A 28 14.22 -4.36 -24.71
C VAL A 28 13.23 -3.24 -25.07
N ALA A 29 13.24 -2.78 -26.32
CA ALA A 29 12.30 -1.77 -26.82
C ALA A 29 10.83 -2.19 -26.69
N ASP A 30 10.51 -3.47 -26.94
CA ASP A 30 9.13 -3.98 -26.81
C ASP A 30 8.71 -4.21 -25.35
N VAL A 31 9.67 -4.57 -24.49
CA VAL A 31 9.40 -5.01 -23.11
C VAL A 31 9.29 -3.82 -22.14
N LEU A 32 10.12 -2.78 -22.31
CA LEU A 32 10.12 -1.59 -21.46
C LEU A 32 8.76 -0.89 -21.31
N PRO A 33 7.99 -0.61 -22.39
CA PRO A 33 6.69 0.05 -22.25
C PRO A 33 5.70 -0.82 -21.49
N THR A 34 5.73 -2.14 -21.73
CA THR A 34 4.88 -3.10 -21.03
C THR A 34 5.17 -3.10 -19.52
N LEU A 35 6.46 -3.08 -19.13
CA LEU A 35 6.85 -3.04 -17.72
C LEU A 35 6.43 -1.75 -17.03
N LYS A 36 6.61 -0.59 -17.68
CA LYS A 36 6.17 0.71 -17.15
C LYS A 36 4.66 0.76 -16.96
N GLN A 37 3.90 0.40 -18.00
CA GLN A 37 2.45 0.39 -17.93
C GLN A 37 1.93 -0.55 -16.83
N ASN A 38 2.53 -1.73 -16.67
CA ASN A 38 2.11 -2.66 -15.61
C ASN A 38 2.38 -2.10 -14.21
N MET A 39 3.52 -1.44 -14.01
CA MET A 39 3.83 -0.78 -12.75
C MET A 39 2.82 0.34 -12.45
N ASP A 40 2.58 1.24 -13.41
CA ASP A 40 1.62 2.33 -13.26
C ASP A 40 0.20 1.83 -12.97
N ASN A 41 -0.19 0.72 -13.60
CA ASN A 41 -1.50 0.10 -13.36
C ASN A 41 -1.62 -0.46 -11.94
N ILE A 42 -0.56 -1.09 -11.42
CA ILE A 42 -0.54 -1.60 -10.04
C ILE A 42 -0.67 -0.43 -9.05
N ASP A 43 0.10 0.65 -9.26
CA ASP A 43 0.05 1.82 -8.39
C ASP A 43 -1.35 2.47 -8.36
N LYS A 44 -2.01 2.56 -9.52
CA LYS A 44 -3.40 3.04 -9.61
C LYS A 44 -4.37 2.14 -8.84
N ILE A 45 -4.24 0.82 -8.96
CA ILE A 45 -5.11 -0.13 -8.25
C ILE A 45 -4.89 -0.02 -6.74
N VAL A 46 -3.66 0.14 -6.29
CA VAL A 46 -3.34 0.36 -4.87
C VAL A 46 -4.01 1.63 -4.36
N GLN A 47 -3.90 2.73 -5.09
CA GLN A 47 -4.57 3.99 -4.73
C GLN A 47 -6.10 3.85 -4.68
N GLN A 48 -6.69 3.16 -5.66
CA GLN A 48 -8.12 2.88 -5.67
C GLN A 48 -8.54 2.05 -4.46
N LEU A 49 -7.76 1.04 -4.08
CA LEU A 49 -8.03 0.22 -2.90
C LEU A 49 -7.97 1.04 -1.62
N VAL A 50 -6.96 1.90 -1.46
CA VAL A 50 -6.85 2.82 -0.31
C VAL A 50 -8.05 3.78 -0.25
N SER A 51 -8.47 4.33 -1.39
CA SER A 51 -9.65 5.21 -1.43
C SER A 51 -10.94 4.47 -1.04
N THR A 52 -11.09 3.23 -1.48
CA THR A 52 -12.24 2.37 -1.15
C THR A 52 -12.26 2.02 0.33
N TYR A 53 -11.08 1.71 0.90
CA TYR A 53 -10.93 1.45 2.32
C TYR A 53 -11.36 2.65 3.17
N LYS A 54 -10.83 3.85 2.87
CA LYS A 54 -11.18 5.08 3.61
C LYS A 54 -12.67 5.41 3.50
N LYS A 55 -13.24 5.28 2.30
CA LYS A 55 -14.68 5.49 2.11
C LYS A 55 -15.51 4.54 2.98
N LYS A 56 -15.09 3.28 3.10
CA LYS A 56 -15.77 2.29 3.95
C LYS A 56 -15.59 2.58 5.43
N GLU A 57 -14.41 3.06 5.84
CA GLU A 57 -14.15 3.53 7.19
C GLU A 57 -15.05 4.71 7.56
N ASP A 58 -15.19 5.70 6.68
CA ASP A 58 -16.07 6.86 6.89
C ASP A 58 -17.55 6.47 6.95
N GLU A 59 -18.02 5.62 6.03
CA GLU A 59 -19.39 5.07 6.04
C GLU A 59 -19.66 4.32 7.35
N PHE A 60 -18.69 3.54 7.81
CA PHE A 60 -18.79 2.78 9.04
C PHE A 60 -18.82 3.70 10.26
N ASN A 61 -17.94 4.69 10.34
CA ASN A 61 -17.92 5.68 11.42
C ASN A 61 -19.23 6.48 11.49
N ALA A 62 -19.78 6.90 10.34
CA ALA A 62 -21.06 7.59 10.27
C ALA A 62 -22.22 6.71 10.77
N PHE A 63 -22.21 5.41 10.41
CA PHE A 63 -23.19 4.45 10.90
C PHE A 63 -23.12 4.28 12.42
N GLN A 64 -21.92 4.24 13.00
CA GLN A 64 -21.77 4.12 14.45
C GLN A 64 -22.34 5.31 15.22
N VAL A 65 -22.06 6.53 14.75
CA VAL A 65 -22.56 7.77 15.38
C VAL A 65 -24.08 7.85 15.27
N GLY A 66 -24.64 7.54 14.11
CA GLY A 66 -26.09 7.63 13.87
C GLY A 66 -26.91 6.68 14.76
N TYR A 67 -26.36 5.51 15.08
CA TYR A 67 -27.06 4.49 15.88
C TYR A 67 -26.53 4.34 17.31
N THR A 68 -25.63 5.24 17.77
CA THR A 68 -24.99 5.16 19.10
C THR A 68 -24.42 3.76 19.39
N ILE A 69 -23.82 3.13 18.37
CA ILE A 69 -23.29 1.77 18.48
C ILE A 69 -21.95 1.84 19.21
N ARG A 70 -21.91 1.29 20.42
CA ARG A 70 -20.68 1.14 21.20
C ARG A 70 -20.11 -0.26 20.96
N TYR A 71 -18.81 -0.35 20.68
CA TYR A 71 -18.13 -1.63 20.74
C TYR A 71 -18.09 -2.11 22.19
N LEU A 72 -18.62 -3.30 22.45
CA LEU A 72 -18.23 -4.08 23.61
C LEU A 72 -16.93 -4.80 23.24
N SER A 73 -15.81 -4.08 23.31
CA SER A 73 -14.51 -4.76 23.32
C SER A 73 -14.45 -5.54 24.63
N ASN A 74 -14.50 -6.87 24.55
CA ASN A 74 -14.30 -7.73 25.71
C ASN A 74 -12.83 -7.71 26.13
N GLU A 75 -12.44 -6.64 26.82
CA GLU A 75 -11.65 -6.69 28.04
C GLU A 75 -12.45 -5.85 29.03
N ASN A 76 -13.43 -6.49 29.67
CA ASN A 76 -14.46 -5.83 30.47
C ASN A 76 -13.84 -4.83 31.46
N VAL A 77 -14.36 -3.59 31.50
CA VAL A 77 -13.95 -2.47 32.38
C VAL A 77 -12.84 -1.56 31.81
N CYS A 78 -13.21 -0.60 30.96
CA CYS A 78 -12.56 0.72 31.01
C CYS A 78 -13.60 1.72 31.49
N LEU A 79 -13.64 1.88 32.81
CA LEU A 79 -14.27 2.98 33.53
C LEU A 79 -14.06 4.29 32.76
N GLY A 80 -15.13 5.07 32.67
CA GLY A 80 -15.13 6.36 31.99
C GLY A 80 -14.03 7.30 32.48
N LEU A 81 -13.73 8.31 31.64
CA LEU A 81 -12.79 9.43 31.82
C LEU A 81 -11.46 9.36 31.03
N LEU A 82 -11.47 8.93 29.77
CA LEU A 82 -10.38 9.28 28.84
C LEU A 82 -10.93 9.80 27.51
N THR A 83 -11.63 10.92 27.57
CA THR A 83 -11.89 11.82 26.43
C THR A 83 -10.67 12.68 26.13
N ASP A 84 -9.47 12.09 25.98
CA ASP A 84 -8.25 12.87 25.73
C ASP A 84 -7.16 12.09 24.98
N PHE A 85 -7.56 11.21 24.06
CA PHE A 85 -6.61 10.60 23.11
C PHE A 85 -6.38 11.53 21.91
N ASP A 86 -5.95 12.76 22.19
CA ASP A 86 -5.57 13.75 21.17
C ASP A 86 -4.04 13.93 21.14
N GLN A 87 -3.43 13.35 20.10
CA GLN A 87 -2.24 13.79 19.36
C GLN A 87 -0.89 14.13 20.05
N LYS A 88 -0.69 14.03 21.37
CA LYS A 88 0.56 14.52 22.00
C LYS A 88 1.63 13.51 22.46
N LYS A 89 1.52 12.20 22.20
CA LYS A 89 2.37 11.20 22.92
C LYS A 89 3.23 10.23 22.10
N TRP A 90 3.62 10.56 20.87
CA TRP A 90 4.63 9.75 20.16
C TRP A 90 5.73 10.61 19.53
N ASN A 91 6.42 11.39 20.37
CA ASN A 91 7.78 11.86 20.07
C ASN A 91 8.77 10.75 20.47
N ILE A 92 8.94 9.72 19.63
CA ILE A 92 9.95 8.70 19.85
C ILE A 92 11.30 9.24 19.36
N GLN A 93 12.11 9.70 20.30
CA GLN A 93 13.55 9.79 20.10
C GLN A 93 14.13 8.37 20.25
N ILE A 94 14.60 7.78 19.16
CA ILE A 94 15.32 6.51 19.20
C ILE A 94 16.73 6.81 19.71
N LYS A 95 17.04 6.49 20.97
CA LYS A 95 18.43 6.50 21.47
C LYS A 95 19.08 5.13 21.24
N PRO A 96 20.34 5.06 20.78
CA PRO A 96 21.05 3.80 20.61
C PRO A 96 21.38 3.19 21.98
N GLN A 97 21.04 1.92 22.17
CA GLN A 97 21.48 1.14 23.32
C GLN A 97 22.90 0.63 23.05
N GLN A 98 23.85 1.06 23.88
CA GLN A 98 25.17 0.46 23.93
C GLN A 98 25.09 -0.81 24.78
N ASN A 99 25.52 -1.92 24.20
CA ASN A 99 26.34 -2.93 24.87
C ASN A 99 27.12 -3.71 23.80
#